data_AF-A0A1M6DKK3-F1
#
_entry.id   AF-A0A1M6DKK3-F1
#
_cell.length_a   1.000
_cell.length_b   1.000
_cell.length_c   1.000
_cell.angle_alpha   90.00
_cell.angle_beta   90.00
_cell.angle_gamma   90.00
#
_symmetry.space_group_name_H-M   'P 1'
#
loop_
_entity.id
_entity.type
_entity.pdbx_description
1 polymer ?
#
loop_
_entity_poly.entity_id
_entity_poly.type
_entity_poly.pdbx_seq_one_letter_code
_entity_poly.pdbx_strand_id
1 'polypeptide(L)' 'MEKIYSENQSKCKLTKANSETIAFLMSYSKSLQIVECNNMQFESNLN' A
#
# COMPACT_ATOMS: atom_id res chain seq x y z
N MET A 1 -7.60 15.60 -5.48
CA MET A 1 -6.54 14.87 -6.21
C MET A 1 -6.63 15.05 -7.71
N GLU A 2 -7.84 15.04 -8.28
CA GLU A 2 -8.11 15.27 -9.70
C GLU A 2 -7.32 16.45 -10.33
N LYS A 3 -7.38 17.65 -9.74
CA LYS A 3 -6.65 18.84 -10.25
C LYS A 3 -5.14 18.64 -10.37
N ILE A 4 -4.52 17.94 -9.42
CA ILE A 4 -3.05 17.69 -9.38
C ILE A 4 -2.62 16.79 -10.55
N TYR A 5 -3.46 15.83 -10.92
CA TYR A 5 -3.20 14.91 -12.03
C TYR A 5 -3.47 15.54 -13.40
N SER A 6 -4.44 16.46 -13.49
CA SER A 6 -4.79 17.15 -14.74
C SER A 6 -3.75 18.19 -15.16
N GLU A 7 -3.14 18.92 -14.22
CA GLU A 7 -2.18 20.00 -14.51
C GLU A 7 -0.78 19.51 -14.95
N ASN A 8 -0.42 18.25 -14.68
CA ASN A 8 0.92 17.70 -14.91
C ASN A 8 0.94 16.45 -15.83
N GLN A 9 -0.05 16.29 -16.71
CA GLN A 9 -0.15 15.12 -17.61
C GLN A 9 1.13 14.84 -18.42
N SER A 10 1.81 15.89 -18.90
CA SER A 10 3.02 15.76 -19.72
C SER A 10 4.30 15.41 -18.92
N LYS A 11 4.27 15.54 -17.59
CA LYS A 11 5.38 15.16 -16.68
C LYS A 11 5.16 13.79 -16.02
N CYS A 12 4.02 13.16 -16.28
CA CYS A 12 3.67 11.88 -15.69
C CYS A 12 4.33 10.74 -16.48
N LYS A 13 5.26 10.03 -15.85
CA LYS A 13 5.76 8.76 -16.40
C LYS A 13 4.82 7.65 -15.97
N LEU A 14 4.24 6.94 -16.95
CA LEU A 14 3.46 5.75 -16.65
C LEU A 14 4.40 4.70 -16.06
N THR A 15 4.18 4.34 -14.80
CA THR A 15 4.94 3.27 -14.13
C THR A 15 3.99 2.10 -13.88
N LYS A 16 4.51 0.88 -13.99
CA LYS A 16 3.81 -0.32 -13.55
C LYS A 16 4.57 -0.91 -12.39
N ALA A 17 3.82 -1.39 -11.39
CA ALA A 17 4.40 -2.23 -10.35
C ALA A 17 4.85 -3.57 -10.96
N ASN A 18 6.01 -4.05 -10.54
CA ASN A 18 6.46 -5.42 -10.85
C ASN A 18 5.51 -6.41 -10.15
N SER A 19 5.13 -7.49 -10.84
CA SER A 19 4.30 -8.57 -10.29
C SER A 19 4.88 -9.18 -9.02
N GLU A 20 6.21 -9.29 -8.93
CA GLU A 20 6.90 -9.80 -7.73
C GLU A 20 6.70 -8.86 -6.54
N THR A 21 6.79 -7.55 -6.76
CA THR A 21 6.52 -6.55 -5.73
C THR A 21 5.07 -6.61 -5.27
N ILE A 22 4.12 -6.79 -6.20
CA ILE A 22 2.71 -6.97 -5.86
C ILE A 22 2.53 -8.24 -5.01
N ALA A 23 3.11 -9.36 -5.43
CA ALA A 23 3.01 -10.62 -4.71
C ALA A 23 3.59 -10.52 -3.30
N PHE A 24 4.77 -9.89 -3.16
CA PHE A 24 5.42 -9.64 -1.87
C PHE A 24 4.55 -8.80 -0.95
N LEU A 25 4.03 -7.65 -1.42
CA LEU A 25 3.18 -6.78 -0.61
C LEU A 25 1.90 -7.50 -0.16
N MET A 26 1.31 -8.30 -1.05
CA MET A 26 0.13 -9.11 -0.73
C MET A 26 0.43 -10.19 0.31
N SER A 27 1.57 -10.89 0.19
CA SER A 27 1.96 -11.88 1.21
C SER A 27 2.31 -11.22 2.54
N TYR A 28 2.97 -10.07 2.52
CA TYR A 28 3.35 -9.33 3.70
C TYR A 28 2.11 -8.84 4.46
N SER A 29 1.16 -8.20 3.77
CA SER A 29 -0.09 -7.74 4.37
C SER A 29 -0.87 -8.90 5.01
N LYS A 30 -0.93 -10.07 4.35
CA LYS A 30 -1.57 -11.27 4.92
C LYS A 30 -0.84 -11.85 6.14
N SER A 31 0.46 -11.57 6.29
CA SER A 31 1.24 -12.03 7.44
C SER A 31 1.05 -11.16 8.68
N LEU A 32 0.46 -9.97 8.54
CA LEU A 32 0.22 -9.06 9.66
C LEU A 32 -0.84 -9.64 10.60
N GLN A 33 -0.57 -9.51 11.90
CA GLN A 33 -1.50 -9.87 12.95
C GLN A 33 -2.34 -8.65 13.34
N ILE A 34 -3.65 -8.85 13.52
CA ILE A 34 -4.50 -7.81 14.09
C ILE A 34 -4.37 -7.85 15.61
N VAL A 35 -3.93 -6.73 16.18
CA VAL A 35 -3.81 -6.51 17.62
C VAL A 35 -4.88 -5.52 18.04
N GLU A 36 -5.60 -5.84 19.12
CA GLU A 36 -6.63 -4.99 19.68
C GLU A 36 -6.16 -4.36 20.99
N CYS A 37 -6.29 -3.03 21.11
CA CYS A 37 -5.98 -2.27 22.31
C CYS A 37 -6.97 -1.13 22.46
N ASN A 38 -7.64 -1.02 23.62
CA ASN A 38 -8.59 0.04 23.91
C ASN A 38 -9.67 0.22 22.82
N ASN A 39 -10.25 -0.89 22.33
CA ASN A 39 -11.21 -0.94 21.21
C ASN A 39 -10.68 -0.36 19.87
N MET A 40 -9.36 -0.24 19.72
CA MET A 40 -8.70 0.13 18.47
C MET A 40 -7.93 -1.07 17.93
N GLN A 41 -7.96 -1.26 16.61
CA GLN A 41 -7.28 -2.35 15.91
C GLN A 41 -6.06 -1.84 15.17
N PHE A 42 -4.97 -2.59 15.27
CA PHE A 42 -3.70 -2.30 14.62
C PHE A 42 -3.20 -3.53 13.89
N GLU A 43 -2.58 -3.33 12.73
CA GLU A 43 -1.83 -4.38 12.05
C GLU A 43 -0.39 -4.36 12.56
N SER A 44 0.12 -5.51 13.00
CA SER A 44 1.46 -5.64 13.53
C SER A 44 2.20 -6.84 12.93
N ASN A 45 3.48 -6.65 12.67
CA ASN A 45 4.41 -7.71 12.32
C ASN A 45 5.28 -8.02 13.56
N LEU A 46 4.63 -8.46 14.65
CA LEU A 46 5.31 -8.90 15.87
C LEU A 46 5.97 -10.27 15.60
N ASN A 47 7.13 -10.23 14.96
CA ASN A 47 8.14 -11.30 15.05
C ASN A 47 8.86 -11.23 16.40
#